data_AF-A0A9D4TUJ5-F1
#
_entry.id   AF-A0A9D4TUJ5-F1
#
_cell.length_a   1.000
_cell.length_b   1.000
_cell.length_c   1.000
_cell.angle_alpha   90.00
_cell.angle_beta   90.00
_cell.angle_gamma   90.00
#
_symmetry.space_group_name_H-M   'P 1'
#
loop_
_entity.id
_entity.type
_entity.pdbx_description
1 polymer ?
#
loop_
_entity_poly.entity_id
_entity_poly.type
_entity_poly.pdbx_seq_one_letter_code
_entity_poly.pdbx_strand_id
1 'polypeptide(L)'
;MAGDPGAALAALEARREICAGEIAKLEKQIYEQESTYFTADCTNFGNVVKGFSEFLTSKSAQAKNKNRQFKLEDRVFSLSSITSPGTLEAQSAPADAGAAPYGTGAAVVPFPARAVAQAPPPKRRY
;
A
#
# COMPACT_ATOMS: atom_id res chain seq x y z
N MET A 1 2.66 43.19 26.31
CA MET A 1 3.58 42.96 25.20
C MET A 1 2.88 42.06 24.19
N ALA A 2 2.08 42.62 23.28
CA ALA A 2 1.55 41.86 22.16
C ALA A 2 2.70 41.72 21.16
N GLY A 3 3.23 40.50 20.99
CA GLY A 3 4.31 40.25 20.03
C GLY A 3 3.86 40.58 18.61
N ASP A 4 4.75 41.18 17.83
CA ASP A 4 4.45 41.61 16.46
C ASP A 4 3.90 40.43 15.63
N PRO A 5 2.66 40.50 15.12
CA PRO A 5 2.03 39.37 14.43
C PRO A 5 2.79 38.98 13.16
N GLY A 6 3.45 39.93 12.49
CA GLY A 6 4.30 39.66 11.33
C GLY A 6 5.51 38.78 11.65
N ALA A 7 6.15 39.00 12.80
CA ALA A 7 7.28 38.18 13.25
C ALA A 7 6.83 36.75 13.59
N ALA A 8 5.64 36.60 14.20
CA ALA A 8 5.06 35.30 14.50
C ALA A 8 4.71 34.50 13.23
N LEU A 9 4.14 35.17 12.22
CA LEU A 9 3.84 34.54 10.93
C LEU A 9 5.12 34.07 10.21
N ALA A 10 6.15 34.90 10.14
CA ALA A 10 7.43 34.53 9.52
C ALA A 10 8.07 33.30 10.20
N ALA A 11 7.99 33.22 11.54
CA ALA A 11 8.49 32.06 12.26
C ALA A 11 7.70 30.77 11.96
N LEU A 12 6.37 30.87 11.77
CA LEU A 12 5.53 29.73 11.38
C LEU A 12 5.81 29.27 9.95
N GLU A 13 6.03 30.21 9.02
CA GLU A 13 6.41 29.90 7.64
C GLU A 13 7.77 29.20 7.58
N ALA A 14 8.78 29.72 8.29
CA ALA A 14 10.10 29.08 8.37
C ALA A 14 9.99 27.65 8.95
N ARG A 15 9.17 27.46 10.00
CA ARG A 15 8.95 26.12 10.56
C ARG A 15 8.26 25.19 9.56
N ARG A 16 7.28 25.68 8.80
CA ARG A 16 6.60 24.92 7.75
C ARG A 16 7.59 24.47 6.68
N GLU A 17 8.50 25.34 6.25
CA GLU A 17 9.53 25.00 5.25
C GLU A 17 10.48 23.91 5.75
N ILE A 18 10.92 24.00 7.01
CA ILE A 18 11.77 22.97 7.64
C ILE A 18 11.04 21.62 7.66
N CYS A 19 9.79 21.59 8.14
CA CYS A 19 8.99 20.36 8.19
C CYS A 19 8.76 19.77 6.80
N ALA A 20 8.47 20.60 5.79
CA ALA A 20 8.30 20.13 4.42
C ALA A 20 9.59 19.50 3.87
N GLY A 21 10.75 20.09 4.15
CA GLY A 21 12.05 19.52 3.79
C GLY A 21 12.35 18.20 4.50
N GLU A 22 11.97 18.05 5.77
CA GLU A 22 12.12 16.80 6.53
C GLU A 22 11.21 15.68 5.98
N ILE A 23 9.96 16.00 5.68
CA ILE A 23 9.02 15.07 5.06
C ILE A 23 9.58 14.54 3.73
N ALA A 24 10.05 15.44 2.86
CA ALA A 24 10.61 15.04 1.56
C ALA A 24 11.84 14.10 1.71
N LYS A 25 12.68 14.33 2.73
CA LYS A 25 13.82 13.43 3.03
C LYS A 25 13.34 12.04 3.47
N LEU A 26 12.35 11.99 4.37
CA LEU A 26 11.79 10.73 4.87
C LEU A 26 11.10 9.95 3.75
N GLU A 27 10.31 10.60 2.91
CA GLU A 27 9.64 9.97 1.78
C GLU A 27 10.62 9.38 0.78
N LYS A 28 11.70 10.10 0.47
CA LYS A 28 12.80 9.55 -0.35
C LYS A 28 13.44 8.33 0.31
N GLN A 29 13.71 8.41 1.60
CA GLN A 29 14.33 7.31 2.35
C GLN A 29 13.44 6.06 2.33
N ILE A 30 12.13 6.22 2.56
CA ILE A 30 11.15 5.12 2.51
C ILE A 30 11.18 4.46 1.13
N TYR A 31 11.11 5.25 0.05
CA TYR A 31 11.14 4.73 -1.32
C TYR A 31 12.40 3.91 -1.63
N GLU A 32 13.56 4.38 -1.15
CA GLU A 32 14.85 3.71 -1.33
C GLU A 32 14.91 2.40 -0.52
N GLN A 33 14.47 2.43 0.74
CA GLN A 33 14.40 1.26 1.62
C GLN A 33 13.44 0.19 1.10
N GLU A 34 12.28 0.59 0.55
CA GLU A 34 11.36 -0.35 -0.10
C GLU A 34 12.06 -1.08 -1.23
N SER A 35 12.78 -0.35 -2.09
CA SER A 35 13.54 -0.95 -3.20
C SER A 35 14.50 -2.01 -2.66
N THR A 36 15.30 -1.67 -1.64
CA THR A 36 16.23 -2.61 -1.01
C THR A 36 15.50 -3.82 -0.42
N TYR A 37 14.40 -3.61 0.31
CA TYR A 37 13.63 -4.67 0.97
C TYR A 37 13.04 -5.69 -0.02
N PHE A 38 12.47 -5.22 -1.13
CA PHE A 38 11.89 -6.11 -2.13
C PHE A 38 12.93 -6.80 -3.00
N THR A 39 14.10 -6.19 -3.22
CA THR A 39 15.21 -6.82 -3.95
C THR A 39 16.02 -7.79 -3.09
N ALA A 40 15.83 -7.79 -1.77
CA ALA A 40 16.60 -8.66 -0.87
C ALA A 40 16.21 -10.14 -1.01
N ASP A 41 17.19 -11.03 -0.92
CA ASP A 41 17.00 -12.48 -1.06
C ASP A 41 16.01 -13.07 -0.02
N CYS A 42 15.82 -12.38 1.11
CA CYS A 42 14.88 -12.78 2.15
C CYS A 42 13.40 -12.61 1.76
N THR A 43 13.08 -11.77 0.76
CA THR A 43 11.71 -11.62 0.22
C THR A 43 11.17 -12.95 -0.34
N ASN A 44 12.04 -13.89 -0.69
CA ASN A 44 11.64 -15.24 -1.16
C ASN A 44 10.83 -16.04 -0.11
N PHE A 45 10.96 -15.72 1.17
CA PHE A 45 10.27 -16.41 2.27
C PHE A 45 8.93 -15.75 2.65
N GLY A 46 8.46 -14.79 1.85
CA GLY A 46 7.31 -13.95 2.15
C GLY A 46 7.74 -12.54 2.56
N ASN A 47 6.79 -11.60 2.51
CA ASN A 47 7.04 -10.21 2.87
C ASN A 47 5.79 -9.59 3.52
N VAL A 48 5.94 -8.42 4.12
CA VAL A 48 4.85 -7.73 4.84
C VAL A 48 3.66 -7.39 3.93
N VAL A 49 3.88 -7.23 2.62
CA VAL A 49 2.84 -6.85 1.66
C VAL A 49 2.00 -8.04 1.19
N LYS A 50 2.61 -9.22 1.03
CA LYS A 50 1.93 -10.43 0.50
C LYS A 50 1.68 -11.49 1.57
N GLY A 51 2.31 -11.38 2.73
CA GLY A 51 2.23 -12.34 3.83
C GLY A 51 3.28 -13.45 3.75
N PHE A 52 3.24 -14.32 4.78
CA PHE A 52 4.21 -15.40 5.01
C PHE A 52 3.58 -16.80 5.01
N SER A 53 2.26 -16.91 4.78
CA SER A 53 1.51 -18.17 4.92
C SER A 53 1.93 -19.23 3.90
N GLU A 54 2.34 -18.82 2.70
CA GLU A 54 2.76 -19.74 1.64
C GLU A 54 4.04 -20.50 2.02
N PHE A 55 4.91 -19.89 2.82
CA PHE A 55 6.13 -20.55 3.30
C PHE A 55 5.85 -21.56 4.43
N LEU A 56 4.85 -21.30 5.27
CA LEU A 56 4.53 -22.15 6.42
C LEU A 56 3.76 -23.43 6.06
N THR A 57 3.13 -23.46 4.90
CA THR A 57 2.17 -24.52 4.52
C THR A 57 2.75 -25.57 3.56
N SER A 58 3.87 -25.30 2.90
CA SER A 58 4.35 -26.13 1.79
C SER A 58 5.87 -26.08 1.59
N LYS A 59 6.52 -27.25 1.60
CA LYS A 59 7.94 -27.41 1.19
C LYS A 59 8.20 -27.04 -0.29
N SER A 60 7.18 -26.98 -1.14
CA SER A 60 7.30 -26.64 -2.56
C SER A 60 7.02 -25.18 -2.89
N ALA A 61 6.59 -24.36 -1.91
CA ALA A 61 6.31 -22.94 -2.10
C ALA A 61 7.56 -22.08 -2.39
N GLN A 62 8.73 -22.48 -1.87
CA GLN A 62 10.00 -21.79 -2.12
C GLN A 62 10.38 -21.67 -3.61
N ALA A 63 9.90 -22.57 -4.47
CA ALA A 63 10.20 -22.54 -5.90
C ALA A 63 9.31 -21.56 -6.68
N LYS A 64 8.10 -21.26 -6.19
CA LYS A 64 7.13 -20.39 -6.88
C LYS A 64 7.36 -18.89 -6.65
N ASN A 65 8.05 -18.54 -5.57
CA ASN A 65 8.27 -17.14 -5.17
C ASN A 65 9.41 -16.42 -5.92
N LYS A 66 10.32 -17.17 -6.56
CA LYS A 66 11.55 -16.62 -7.17
C LYS A 66 11.33 -15.75 -8.41
N ASN A 67 10.11 -15.73 -8.96
CA ASN A 67 9.80 -15.06 -10.23
C ASN A 67 8.70 -14.00 -10.10
N ARG A 68 8.35 -13.59 -8.87
CA ARG A 68 7.34 -12.55 -8.66
C ARG A 68 8.02 -11.20 -8.82
N GLN A 69 7.83 -10.60 -9.99
CA GLN A 69 8.36 -9.28 -10.33
C GLN A 69 7.75 -8.22 -9.41
N PHE A 70 8.61 -7.40 -8.81
CA PHE A 70 8.25 -6.22 -8.04
C PHE A 70 7.44 -5.25 -8.91
N LYS A 71 6.28 -4.83 -8.42
CA LYS A 71 5.42 -3.84 -9.09
C LYS A 71 5.38 -2.53 -8.32
N LEU A 72 5.05 -1.44 -9.00
CA LEU A 72 4.92 -0.13 -8.35
C LEU A 72 3.81 -0.15 -7.29
N GLU A 73 2.73 -0.89 -7.54
CA GLU A 73 1.62 -1.08 -6.59
C GLU A 73 2.04 -1.80 -5.28
N ASP A 74 3.17 -2.51 -5.26
CA ASP A 74 3.66 -3.16 -4.04
C ASP A 74 4.38 -2.18 -3.10
N ARG A 75 4.64 -0.93 -3.53
CA ARG A 75 5.23 0.17 -2.73
C ARG A 75 4.23 0.81 -1.78
N VAL A 76 3.58 0.01 -0.94
CA VAL A 76 2.47 0.46 -0.08
C VAL A 76 2.88 1.55 0.91
N PHE A 77 4.15 1.66 1.31
CA PHE A 77 4.61 2.71 2.22
C PHE A 77 4.81 4.02 1.48
N SER A 78 5.43 4.00 0.29
CA SER A 78 5.48 5.19 -0.56
C SER A 78 4.07 5.66 -0.95
N LEU A 79 3.20 4.74 -1.35
CA LEU A 79 1.82 5.05 -1.75
C LEU A 79 0.92 5.55 -0.62
N SER A 80 1.37 5.47 0.64
CA SER A 80 0.64 6.04 1.78
C SER A 80 0.70 7.56 1.88
N SER A 81 1.63 8.20 1.16
CA SER A 81 1.73 9.66 1.06
C SER A 81 1.51 10.15 -0.35
N ILE A 82 0.69 11.19 -0.50
CA ILE A 82 0.39 11.82 -1.80
C ILE A 82 1.57 12.59 -2.39
N THR A 83 2.54 13.00 -1.55
CA THR A 83 3.72 13.77 -1.95
C THR A 83 4.95 12.89 -2.23
N SER A 84 4.87 11.59 -1.96
CA SER A 84 6.02 10.71 -2.09
C SER A 84 6.43 10.45 -3.55
N PRO A 85 7.70 10.10 -3.80
CA PRO A 85 8.17 9.73 -5.14
C PRO A 85 7.38 8.58 -5.78
N GLY A 86 7.03 7.55 -5.02
CA GLY A 86 6.28 6.40 -5.55
C GLY A 86 4.87 6.76 -5.99
N THR A 87 4.22 7.69 -5.29
CA THR A 87 2.90 8.19 -5.69
C THR A 87 2.97 9.09 -6.93
N LEU A 88 4.01 9.92 -7.05
CA LEU A 88 4.24 10.73 -8.26
C LEU A 88 4.54 9.87 -9.49
N GLU A 89 5.30 8.78 -9.33
CA GLU A 89 5.53 7.78 -10.38
C GLU A 89 4.21 7.09 -10.79
N ALA A 90 3.38 6.71 -9.82
CA ALA A 90 2.09 6.08 -10.10
C ALA A 90 1.12 7.01 -10.82
N GLN A 91 1.14 8.31 -10.52
CA GLN A 91 0.31 9.33 -11.19
C GLN A 91 0.77 9.66 -12.61
N SER A 92 2.07 9.51 -12.89
CA SER A 92 2.66 9.78 -14.21
C SER A 92 2.65 8.56 -15.13
N ALA A 93 2.43 7.35 -14.59
CA ALA A 93 2.22 6.16 -15.38
C ALA A 93 0.89 6.24 -16.17
N PRO A 94 0.85 5.83 -17.46
CA PRO A 94 -0.38 5.82 -18.24
C PRO A 94 -1.43 4.93 -17.58
N ALA A 95 -2.69 5.38 -17.60
CA ALA A 95 -3.83 4.88 -16.82
C ALA A 95 -4.28 3.42 -17.06
N ASP A 96 -3.47 2.57 -17.68
CA ASP A 96 -3.79 1.17 -17.98
C ASP A 96 -3.20 0.15 -16.98
N ALA A 97 -2.56 0.62 -15.91
CA ALA A 97 -2.02 -0.24 -14.85
C ALA A 97 -2.81 -0.10 -13.54
N GLY A 98 -4.02 -0.65 -13.53
CA GLY A 98 -4.69 -1.08 -12.29
C GLY A 98 -5.31 0.02 -11.44
N ALA A 99 -6.63 0.15 -11.54
CA ALA A 99 -7.45 0.87 -10.58
C ALA A 99 -7.12 0.45 -9.13
N ALA A 100 -6.63 1.40 -8.32
CA ALA A 100 -6.48 1.23 -6.89
C ALA A 100 -7.86 1.02 -6.24
N PRO A 101 -8.12 -0.06 -5.49
CA PRO A 101 -9.43 -0.28 -4.88
C PRO A 101 -9.55 0.35 -3.48
N TYR A 102 -8.68 1.29 -3.09
CA TYR A 102 -8.78 1.92 -1.78
C TYR A 102 -8.41 3.40 -1.85
N GLY A 103 -9.43 4.26 -1.79
CA GLY A 103 -9.21 5.70 -1.75
C GLY A 103 -10.42 6.58 -2.07
N THR A 104 -11.64 6.19 -1.72
CA THR A 104 -12.78 7.13 -1.67
C THR A 104 -13.62 6.85 -0.44
N GLY A 105 -13.84 7.90 0.35
CA GLY A 105 -14.67 7.85 1.55
C GLY A 105 -16.12 7.44 1.24
N ALA A 106 -16.75 6.89 2.27
CA ALA A 106 -18.16 6.54 2.36
C ALA A 106 -18.66 5.40 1.45
N ALA A 107 -18.51 4.15 1.93
CA ALA A 107 -19.48 3.10 1.66
C ALA A 107 -19.51 2.11 2.83
N VAL A 108 -20.64 2.08 3.55
CA VAL A 108 -21.01 0.94 4.40
C VAL A 108 -21.02 -0.29 3.48
N VAL A 109 -20.07 -1.19 3.65
CA VAL A 109 -20.14 -2.50 2.98
C VAL A 109 -21.37 -3.23 3.51
N PRO A 110 -22.32 -3.66 2.67
CA PRO A 110 -23.32 -4.61 3.12
C PRO A 110 -22.57 -5.93 3.36
N PHE A 111 -22.70 -6.46 4.57
CA PHE A 111 -22.33 -7.84 4.86
C PHE A 111 -22.87 -8.75 3.74
N PRO A 112 -22.07 -9.66 3.16
CA PRO A 112 -22.63 -10.65 2.24
C PRO A 112 -23.59 -11.52 3.05
N ALA A 113 -24.88 -11.44 2.73
CA ALA A 113 -25.86 -12.39 3.20
C ALA A 113 -25.37 -13.80 2.82
N ARG A 114 -25.13 -14.62 3.84
CA ARG A 114 -24.81 -16.03 3.71
C ARG A 114 -25.89 -16.70 2.86
N ALA A 115 -25.58 -17.03 1.61
CA ALA A 115 -26.44 -17.81 0.76
C ALA A 115 -26.64 -19.18 1.43
N VAL A 116 -27.87 -19.43 1.91
CA VAL A 116 -28.28 -20.78 2.31
C VAL A 116 -28.38 -21.58 1.02
N ALA A 117 -27.49 -22.57 0.87
CA ALA A 117 -27.55 -23.52 -0.23
C ALA A 117 -28.90 -24.22 -0.21
N GLN A 118 -29.72 -24.00 -1.24
CA GLN A 118 -30.97 -24.72 -1.42
C GLN A 118 -30.64 -26.16 -1.85
N ALA A 119 -30.88 -27.13 -0.97
CA ALA A 119 -30.72 -28.53 -1.29
C ALA A 119 -31.71 -28.95 -2.40
N PRO A 120 -31.30 -29.75 -3.40
CA PRO A 120 -32.21 -30.20 -4.45
C PRO A 120 -33.28 -31.16 -3.90
N PRO A 121 -34.53 -31.10 -4.39
CA PRO A 121 -35.62 -31.92 -3.88
C PRO A 121 -35.44 -33.41 -4.22
N PRO A 122 -35.91 -34.34 -3.35
CA PRO A 122 -35.71 -35.76 -3.56
C PRO A 122 -36.53 -36.27 -4.76
N LYS A 123 -35.88 -37.07 -5.61
CA LYS A 123 -36.52 -37.74 -6.75
C LYS A 123 -37.52 -38.78 -6.21
N ARG A 124 -38.82 -38.57 -6.47
CA ARG A 124 -39.84 -39.61 -6.25
C ARG A 124 -39.55 -40.74 -7.23
N ARG A 125 -39.22 -41.92 -6.71
CA ARG A 125 -39.23 -43.16 -7.48
C ARG A 125 -40.68 -43.57 -7.67
N TYR A 126 -41.07 -43.82 -8.90
CA TYR A 126 -42.23 -44.64 -9.25
C TYR A 126 -41.70 -45.95 -9.82
#